data_AF-A0A527FYU2-F1
#
_entry.id   AF-A0A527FYU2-F1
#
_cell.length_a   1.000
_cell.length_b   1.000
_cell.length_c   1.000
_cell.angle_alpha   90.00
_cell.angle_beta   90.00
_cell.angle_gamma   90.00
#
_symmetry.space_group_name_H-M   'P 1'
#
loop_
_entity.id
_entity.type
_entity.pdbx_description
1 polymer ?
#
loop_
_entity_poly.entity_id
_entity_poly.type
_entity_poly.pdbx_seq_one_letter_code
_entity_poly.pdbx_strand_id
1 'polypeptide(L)' 'MPNQSLRQSEIDSLQYISSMTNELVQMAEASRFPMISYLLGMAYAEAFDVLRGARPARHAQLSGNPL' A
#
# COMPACT_ATOMS: atom_id res chain seq x y z
N MET A 1 -13.82 -18.24 -2.57
CA MET A 1 -13.18 -17.13 -3.30
C MET A 1 -11.75 -17.57 -3.60
N PRO A 2 -11.37 -17.76 -4.88
CA PRO A 2 -10.04 -18.30 -5.19
C PRO A 2 -8.96 -17.33 -4.73
N ASN A 3 -7.96 -17.84 -3.99
CA ASN A 3 -6.71 -17.15 -3.71
C ASN A 3 -6.02 -16.90 -5.07
N GLN A 4 -6.26 -15.74 -5.66
CA GLN A 4 -5.61 -15.37 -6.91
C GLN A 4 -4.21 -14.88 -6.57
N SER A 5 -3.24 -15.80 -6.66
CA SER A 5 -1.81 -15.47 -6.58
C SER A 5 -1.50 -14.37 -7.59
N LEU A 6 -0.80 -13.32 -7.16
CA LEU A 6 -0.37 -12.24 -8.04
C LEU A 6 0.51 -12.81 -9.16
N ARG A 7 0.33 -12.27 -10.37
CA ARG A 7 1.24 -12.54 -11.49
C ARG A 7 2.57 -11.84 -11.23
N GLN A 8 3.64 -12.36 -11.83
CA GLN A 8 4.98 -11.77 -11.66
C GLN A 8 5.02 -10.29 -12.07
N SER A 9 4.35 -9.91 -13.16
CA SER A 9 4.27 -8.51 -13.58
C SER A 9 3.54 -7.60 -12.60
N GLU A 10 2.59 -8.13 -11.82
CA GLU A 10 1.89 -7.39 -10.76
C GLU A 10 2.80 -7.23 -9.55
N ILE A 11 3.58 -8.25 -9.21
CA ILE A 11 4.62 -8.19 -8.17
C ILE A 11 5.65 -7.12 -8.53
N ASP A 12 6.18 -7.13 -9.76
CA ASP A 12 7.19 -6.17 -10.20
C ASP A 12 6.65 -4.74 -10.18
N SER A 13 5.40 -4.55 -10.63
CA SER A 13 4.73 -3.24 -10.58
C SER A 13 4.53 -2.77 -9.15
N LEU A 14 4.12 -3.65 -8.23
CA LEU A 14 3.94 -3.32 -6.82
C LEU A 14 5.27 -3.01 -6.12
N GLN A 15 6.35 -3.71 -6.46
CA GLN A 15 7.69 -3.40 -5.95
C GLN A 15 8.13 -2.00 -6.39
N TYR A 16 7.94 -1.67 -7.66
CA TYR A 16 8.24 -0.34 -8.20
C TYR A 16 7.40 0.77 -7.54
N ILE A 17 6.09 0.55 -7.37
CA ILE A 17 5.21 1.50 -6.67
C ILE A 17 5.64 1.66 -5.21
N SER A 18 6.02 0.56 -4.55
CA SER A 18 6.48 0.56 -3.17
C SER A 18 7.77 1.38 -3.00
N SER A 19 8.75 1.21 -3.89
CA SER A 19 9.99 2.00 -3.86
C SER A 19 9.72 3.49 -4.09
N MET A 20 8.91 3.85 -5.09
CA MET A 20 8.53 5.25 -5.34
C MET A 20 7.80 5.87 -4.14
N THR A 21 6.89 5.12 -3.51
CA THR A 21 6.12 5.63 -2.37
C THR A 21 7.05 5.91 -1.20
N ASN A 22 8.04 5.04 -0.94
CA ASN A 22 9.03 5.25 0.09
C ASN A 22 9.92 6.49 -0.15
N GLU A 23 10.30 6.75 -1.40
CA GLU A 23 11.01 7.99 -1.76
C GLU A 23 10.15 9.23 -1.47
N LEU A 24 8.87 9.20 -1.82
CA LEU A 24 7.94 10.30 -1.55
C LEU A 24 7.72 10.52 -0.05
N VAL A 25 7.69 9.46 0.78
CA VAL A 25 7.64 9.58 2.25
C VAL A 25 8.83 10.41 2.73
N GLN A 26 10.05 10.04 2.33
CA GLN A 26 11.26 10.73 2.75
C GLN A 26 11.26 12.21 2.33
N MET A 27 10.78 12.52 1.11
CA MET A 27 10.64 13.90 0.64
C MET A 27 9.60 14.69 1.45
N ALA A 28 8.46 14.08 1.78
CA ALA A 28 7.41 14.71 2.57
C ALA A 28 7.85 14.95 4.02
N GLU A 29 8.60 14.01 4.62
CA GLU A 29 9.22 14.18 5.94
C GLU A 29 10.23 15.33 5.95
N ALA A 30 11.14 15.35 4.98
CA ALA A 30 12.13 16.40 4.83
C ALA A 30 11.49 17.79 4.65
N SER A 31 10.35 17.84 3.93
CA SER A 31 9.60 19.07 3.66
C SER A 31 8.58 19.42 4.77
N ARG A 32 8.51 18.65 5.85
CA ARG A 32 7.58 18.83 6.98
C ARG A 32 6.10 18.86 6.57
N PHE A 33 5.70 17.94 5.70
CA PHE A 33 4.29 17.69 5.35
C PHE A 33 3.77 16.43 6.05
N PRO A 34 3.41 16.50 7.34
CA PRO A 34 3.13 15.32 8.16
C PRO A 34 1.93 14.50 7.64
N MET A 35 0.87 15.17 7.16
CA MET A 35 -0.30 14.48 6.62
C MET A 35 0.03 13.72 5.32
N ILE A 36 0.84 14.31 4.44
CA ILE A 36 1.25 13.67 3.19
C ILE A 36 2.18 12.49 3.48
N SER A 37 3.17 12.67 4.36
CA SER A 37 4.05 11.61 4.82
C SER A 37 3.28 10.41 5.39
N TYR A 38 2.27 10.69 6.22
CA TYR A 38 1.40 9.66 6.77
C TYR A 38 0.65 8.87 5.69
N LEU A 39 0.00 9.56 4.74
CA LEU A 39 -0.77 8.90 3.68
C LEU A 39 0.12 8.03 2.78
N LEU A 40 1.32 8.51 2.46
CA LEU A 40 2.31 7.77 1.68
C LEU A 40 2.85 6.56 2.47
N GLY A 41 3.15 6.73 3.76
CA GLY A 41 3.58 5.62 4.63
C GLY A 41 2.51 4.52 4.73
N MET A 42 1.24 4.90 4.82
CA MET A 42 0.12 3.96 4.81
C MET A 42 -0.02 3.24 3.45
N ALA A 43 0.20 3.94 2.33
CA ALA A 43 0.20 3.31 1.00
C ALA A 43 1.36 2.33 0.81
N TYR A 44 2.56 2.67 1.31
CA TYR A 44 3.73 1.78 1.32
C TYR A 44 3.47 0.51 2.12
N ALA A 45 2.92 0.64 3.33
CA ALA A 45 2.59 -0.49 4.20
C ALA A 45 1.59 -1.44 3.52
N GLU A 46 0.54 -0.92 2.88
CA GLU A 46 -0.45 -1.74 2.18
C GLU A 46 0.12 -2.45 0.95
N ALA A 47 0.96 -1.78 0.16
CA ALA A 47 1.64 -2.43 -0.96
C ALA A 47 2.54 -3.58 -0.48
N PHE A 48 3.22 -3.40 0.65
CA PHE A 48 4.04 -4.43 1.27
C PHE A 48 3.22 -5.62 1.76
N ASP A 49 2.08 -5.37 2.40
CA ASP A 49 1.17 -6.41 2.85
C ASP A 49 0.66 -7.25 1.67
N VAL A 50 0.27 -6.62 0.56
CA VAL A 50 -0.13 -7.32 -0.67
C VAL A 50 1.00 -8.17 -1.24
N LEU A 51 2.23 -7.65 -1.26
CA LEU A 51 3.42 -8.40 -1.71
C LEU A 51 3.72 -9.62 -0.82
N ARG A 52 3.39 -9.56 0.48
CA ARG A 52 3.47 -10.69 1.42
C ARG A 52 2.28 -11.66 1.33
N GLY A 53 1.31 -11.39 0.46
CA GLY A 53 0.08 -12.16 0.34
C GLY A 53 -0.95 -11.88 1.44
N ALA A 54 -0.76 -10.82 2.23
CA ALA A 54 -1.75 -10.33 3.18
C ALA A 54 -2.82 -9.48 2.46
N ARG A 55 -4.03 -9.44 3.02
CA ARG A 55 -5.15 -8.69 2.45
C ARG A 55 -5.08 -7.23 2.91
N PRO A 56 -5.24 -6.23 2.01
CA PRO A 56 -5.21 -4.82 2.41
C PRO A 56 -6.28 -4.52 3.48
N ALA A 57 -5.89 -3.85 4.55
CA ALA A 57 -6.79 -3.51 5.65
C ALA A 57 -7.99 -2.66 5.20
N ARG A 58 -7.79 -1.76 4.22
CA ARG A 58 -8.85 -0.86 3.71
C ARG A 58 -10.00 -1.58 3.01
N HIS A 59 -9.81 -2.78 2.46
CA HIS A 59 -10.92 -3.54 1.87
C HIS A 59 -11.90 -4.07 2.91
N ALA A 60 -11.48 -4.27 4.17
CA ALA A 60 -12.39 -4.72 5.23
C ALA A 60 -13.32 -3.60 5.72
N GLN A 61 -12.86 -2.34 5.72
CA GLN A 61 -13.63 -1.20 6.22
C GLN A 61 -14.69 -0.69 5.22
N LEU A 62 -14.41 -0.74 3.91
CA LEU A 62 -15.37 -0.34 2.87
C LEU A 62 -16.40 -1.43 2.54
N SER A 63 -16.14 -2.68 2.94
CA SER A 63 -17.10 -3.78 2.90
C SER A 63 -17.95 -3.85 4.18
N GLY A 64 -18.03 -2.75 4.93
CA GLY A 64 -19.02 -2.57 5.97
C GLY A 64 -20.40 -2.40 5.34
N ASN A 65 -21.08 -3.51 5.08
CA ASN A 65 -22.53 -3.54 5.15
C ASN A 65 -22.86 -3.44 6.65
N PRO A 66 -23.34 -2.31 7.18
CA PRO A 66 -24.03 -2.37 8.46
C PRO A 66 -25.34 -3.14 8.20
N LEU A 67 -25.71 -3.98 9.16
CA LEU A 67 -26.93 -4.81 9.17
C LEU A 67 -28.15 -4.14 8.51
#